data_AF-A0A0C6EWM2-F1
#
_entry.id   AF-A0A0C6EWM2-F1
#
_cell.length_a   1.000
_cell.length_b   1.000
_cell.length_c   1.000
_cell.angle_alpha   90.00
_cell.angle_beta   90.00
_cell.angle_gamma   90.00
#
_symmetry.space_group_name_H-M   'P 1'
#
loop_
_entity.id
_entity.type
_entity.pdbx_description
1 polymer ?
#
loop_
_entity_poly.entity_id
_entity_poly.type
_entity_poly.pdbx_seq_one_letter_code
_entity_poly.pdbx_strand_id
1 'polypeptide(L)' 'MPERIPGQEKDSLTGIPSGYTLSADSIESEVDRLMIKEFMSVLAEVALSVASREGESHGRN' A
#
# COMPACT_ATOMS: atom_id res chain seq x y z
N MET A 1 -1.73 -10.33 -40.40
CA MET A 1 -2.62 -9.60 -39.48
C MET A 1 -3.04 -10.59 -38.40
N PRO A 2 -2.60 -10.45 -37.14
CA PRO A 2 -2.97 -11.40 -36.10
C PRO A 2 -4.46 -11.30 -35.77
N GLU A 3 -5.12 -12.45 -35.66
CA GLU A 3 -6.55 -12.59 -35.42
C GLU A 3 -6.92 -12.10 -34.00
N ARG A 4 -8.01 -11.34 -33.86
CA ARG A 4 -8.48 -10.83 -32.56
C ARG A 4 -9.27 -11.90 -31.82
N ILE A 5 -8.92 -12.13 -30.56
CA ILE A 5 -9.65 -13.00 -29.64
C ILE A 5 -10.98 -12.31 -29.24
N PRO A 6 -12.15 -12.95 -29.42
CA PRO A 6 -13.43 -12.35 -29.04
C PRO A 6 -13.53 -12.26 -27.51
N GLY A 7 -13.68 -11.05 -26.97
CA GLY A 7 -13.80 -10.80 -25.52
C GLY A 7 -12.70 -9.92 -24.93
N GLN A 8 -11.70 -9.53 -25.71
CA GLN A 8 -10.71 -8.54 -25.27
C GLN A 8 -11.37 -7.16 -25.19
N GLU A 9 -11.62 -6.68 -23.97
CA GLU A 9 -11.93 -5.26 -23.72
C GLU A 9 -10.87 -4.42 -24.43
N LYS A 10 -11.30 -3.54 -25.33
CA LYS A 10 -10.49 -2.93 -26.39
C LYS A 10 -9.33 -2.07 -25.89
N ASP A 11 -9.20 -1.85 -24.58
CA ASP A 11 -8.37 -0.80 -24.00
C ASP A 11 -7.28 -1.31 -23.01
N SER A 12 -7.17 -2.62 -22.75
CA SER A 12 -6.10 -3.17 -21.90
C SER A 12 -4.88 -3.58 -22.73
N LEU A 13 -3.87 -2.70 -22.77
CA LEU A 13 -2.55 -2.93 -23.42
C LEU A 13 -1.81 -4.16 -22.88
N THR A 14 -2.09 -4.57 -21.65
CA THR A 14 -1.40 -5.65 -20.94
C THR A 14 -2.21 -6.94 -20.87
N GLY A 15 -3.50 -6.91 -21.22
CA GLY A 15 -4.42 -8.04 -21.04
C GLY A 15 -4.74 -8.35 -19.57
N ILE A 16 -4.27 -7.51 -18.64
CA ILE A 16 -4.59 -7.63 -17.22
C ILE A 16 -6.02 -7.10 -17.02
N PRO A 17 -6.89 -7.83 -16.30
CA PRO A 17 -8.23 -7.34 -16.01
C PRO A 17 -8.18 -6.05 -15.20
N SER A 18 -9.06 -5.11 -15.54
CA SER A 18 -9.10 -3.76 -14.97
C SER A 18 -9.21 -3.75 -13.43
N GLY A 19 -9.89 -4.74 -12.84
CA GLY A 19 -9.99 -4.90 -11.39
C GLY A 19 -8.67 -5.20 -10.66
N TYR A 20 -7.61 -5.56 -11.40
CA TYR A 20 -6.25 -5.73 -10.86
C TYR A 20 -5.31 -4.57 -11.22
N THR A 21 -5.83 -3.49 -11.82
CA THR A 21 -5.05 -2.33 -12.25
C THR A 21 -5.56 -1.05 -11.61
N LEU A 22 -4.67 -0.10 -11.36
CA LEU A 22 -5.01 1.23 -10.89
C LEU A 22 -4.65 2.26 -11.96
N SER A 23 -5.51 3.27 -12.15
CA SER A 23 -5.26 4.37 -13.08
C SER A 23 -4.13 5.26 -12.59
N ALA A 24 -3.22 5.64 -13.49
CA ALA A 24 -2.11 6.54 -13.19
C ALA A 24 -2.56 7.99 -12.90
N ASP A 25 -3.75 8.39 -13.35
CA ASP A 25 -4.29 9.74 -13.19
C ASP A 25 -5.08 9.92 -11.88
N SER A 26 -5.00 8.98 -10.94
CA SER A 26 -5.68 9.09 -9.65
C SER A 26 -5.03 10.18 -8.80
N ILE A 27 -5.75 11.30 -8.60
CA ILE A 27 -5.31 12.51 -7.89
C ILE A 27 -4.84 12.25 -6.44
N GLU A 28 -5.33 11.17 -5.83
CA GLU A 28 -4.66 10.49 -4.72
C GLU A 28 -4.56 9.01 -5.11
N SER A 29 -3.34 8.50 -5.28
CA SER A 29 -3.18 7.07 -5.54
C SER A 29 -3.68 6.32 -4.31
N GLU A 30 -4.61 5.38 -4.47
CA GLU A 30 -5.05 4.50 -3.38
C GLU A 30 -3.85 3.79 -2.73
N VAL A 31 -2.79 3.57 -3.52
CA VAL A 31 -1.48 3.09 -3.06
C VAL A 31 -0.84 4.08 -2.08
N ASP A 32 -0.81 5.37 -2.37
CA ASP A 32 -0.21 6.37 -1.49
C ASP A 32 -0.94 6.42 -0.15
N ARG A 33 -2.29 6.38 -0.18
CA ARG A 33 -3.10 6.33 1.05
C ARG A 33 -2.80 5.08 1.87
N LEU A 34 -2.66 3.92 1.21
CA LEU A 34 -2.31 2.66 1.86
C LEU A 34 -0.90 2.72 2.47
N MET A 35 0.07 3.23 1.72
CA MET A 35 1.46 3.35 2.14
C MET A 35 1.61 4.32 3.32
N ILE A 36 0.95 5.47 3.28
CA ILE A 36 0.95 6.45 4.37
C ILE A 36 0.31 5.86 5.64
N LYS A 37 -0.81 5.15 5.50
CA LYS A 37 -1.47 4.50 6.64
C LYS A 37 -0.57 3.48 7.31
N GLU A 38 0.06 2.60 6.52
CA GLU A 38 0.96 1.57 7.04
C GLU A 38 2.18 2.20 7.72
N PHE A 39 2.78 3.22 7.09
CA PHE A 39 3.91 3.96 7.64
C PHE A 39 3.58 4.57 9.01
N MET A 40 2.42 5.22 9.14
CA MET A 40 1.99 5.80 10.42
C MET A 40 1.74 4.74 11.50
N SER A 41 1.21 3.58 11.12
CA SER A 41 1.00 2.46 12.06
C SER A 41 2.32 1.96 12.62
N VAL A 42 3.28 1.67 11.74
CA VAL A 42 4.62 1.21 12.13
C VAL A 42 5.33 2.26 12.99
N LEU A 43 5.23 3.53 12.63
CA LEU A 43 5.83 4.61 13.42
C LEU A 43 5.26 4.67 14.85
N ALA A 44 3.94 4.51 15.00
CA ALA A 44 3.30 4.48 16.32
C ALA A 44 3.77 3.28 17.16
N GLU A 45 3.85 2.08 16.57
CA GLU A 45 4.34 0.88 17.25
C GLU A 45 5.80 1.02 17.70
N VAL A 46 6.66 1.58 16.85
CA VAL A 46 8.06 1.86 17.20
C VAL A 46 8.14 2.87 18.33
N ALA A 47 7.39 3.97 18.26
CA ALA A 47 7.38 4.99 19.30
C ALA A 47 6.94 4.42 20.66
N LEU A 48 5.88 3.60 20.67
CA LEU A 48 5.41 2.92 21.88
C LEU A 48 6.45 1.93 22.43
N SER A 49 7.11 1.17 21.55
CA SER A 49 8.14 0.20 21.95
C SER A 49 9.36 0.89 22.56
N VAL A 50 9.79 2.02 21.98
CA VAL A 50 10.89 2.84 22.53
C VAL A 50 10.50 3.43 23.88
N ALA A 51 9.32 4.03 23.99
CA ALA A 51 8.85 4.60 25.26
C ALA A 51 8.71 3.55 26.37
N SER A 52 8.23 2.35 26.04
CA SER A 52 8.10 1.26 27.02
C SER A 52 9.44 0.77 27.55
N ARG A 53 10.51 0.85 26.74
CA ARG A 53 11.85 0.40 27.14
C ARG A 53 12.48 1.29 28.23
N GLU A 54 12.11 2.57 28.28
CA GLU A 54 12.64 3.52 29.27
C GLU A 54 11.96 3.37 30.64
N GLY A 55 10.77 2.74 30.70
CA GLY A 55 10.02 2.50 31.94
C GLY A 55 10.58 1.38 32.83
N GLU A 56 11.32 0.41 32.27
CA GLU A 56 11.81 -0.76 33.02
C GLU A 56 13.20 -0.57 33.65
N SER A 57 13.96 0.46 33.23
CA SER A 57 15.31 0.73 33.76
C SER A 57 15.34 1.56 35.06
N HIS A 58 14.20 2.01 35.58
CA HIS A 58 14.13 2.89 36.76
C HIS A 58 13.52 2.24 38.03
N GLY A 59 13.25 0.92 38.00
CA GLY A 59 12.57 0.19 39.08
C GLY A 59 13.41 -0.86 39.81
N ARG A 60 14.74 -0.72 39.89
CA ARG A 60 15.60 -1.59 40.71
C ARG A 60 16.47 -0.75 41.63
N ASN A 61 15.95 -0.46 42.82
CA ASN A 61 16.70 -0.20 44.05
C ASN A 61 15.90 -0.81 45.21
#